data_AF-V2YB52-F1
#
_entry.id   AF-V2YB52-F1
#
_cell.length_a   1.000
_cell.length_b   1.000
_cell.length_c   1.000
_cell.angle_alpha   90.00
_cell.angle_beta   90.00
_cell.angle_gamma   90.00
#
_symmetry.space_group_name_H-M   'P 1'
#
loop_
_entity.id
_entity.type
_entity.pdbx_description
1 polymer ?
#
loop_
_entity_poly.entity_id
_entity_poly.type
_entity_poly.pdbx_seq_one_letter_code
_entity_poly.pdbx_strand_id
1 'polypeptide(L)'
;MPNYDLSNPGAISAAAELACARATQEPDQDSYNAAWLHGYASALANVADALEPRQELIEAIIGYMGEQHDSAELYDILHEALAMSDQDILSLGFDLPQCREQLRRETSEQKKKRGNHYER
;
A
#
# COMPACT_ATOMS: atom_id res chain seq x y z
N MET A 1 7.49 -5.05 -21.32
CA MET A 1 6.91 -6.04 -20.38
C MET A 1 5.67 -5.44 -19.76
N PRO A 2 4.63 -6.22 -19.43
CA PRO A 2 3.51 -5.70 -18.65
C PRO A 2 4.05 -5.18 -17.32
N ASN A 3 3.50 -4.06 -16.88
CA ASN A 3 3.88 -3.44 -15.62
C ASN A 3 3.07 -4.13 -14.52
N TYR A 4 3.66 -5.14 -13.88
CA TYR A 4 3.05 -5.78 -12.72
C TYR A 4 3.19 -4.84 -11.53
N ASP A 5 2.09 -4.56 -10.83
CA ASP A 5 2.14 -3.85 -9.56
C ASP A 5 2.66 -4.79 -8.48
N LEU A 6 3.77 -4.39 -7.83
CA LEU A 6 4.43 -5.14 -6.75
C LEU A 6 4.50 -4.30 -5.47
N SER A 7 3.64 -3.30 -5.33
CA SER A 7 3.69 -2.31 -4.24
C SER A 7 3.35 -2.88 -2.86
N ASN A 8 2.56 -3.95 -2.79
CA ASN A 8 2.13 -4.59 -1.55
C ASN A 8 1.84 -6.09 -1.77
N PRO A 9 1.74 -6.91 -0.71
CA PRO A 9 1.55 -8.36 -0.85
C PRO A 9 0.29 -8.74 -1.64
N GLY A 10 -0.81 -8.01 -1.47
CA GLY A 10 -2.03 -8.21 -2.27
C GLY A 10 -1.82 -7.93 -3.76
N ALA A 11 -1.08 -6.87 -4.10
CA ALA A 11 -0.70 -6.58 -5.49
C ALA A 11 0.24 -7.65 -6.07
N ILE A 12 1.17 -8.18 -5.27
CA ILE A 12 2.06 -9.28 -5.67
C ILE A 12 1.24 -10.55 -5.97
N SER A 13 0.26 -10.87 -5.13
CA SER A 13 -0.66 -12.00 -5.37
C SER A 13 -1.46 -11.81 -6.67
N ALA A 14 -2.05 -10.63 -6.87
CA ALA A 14 -2.75 -10.31 -8.11
C ALA A 14 -1.84 -10.36 -9.36
N ALA A 15 -0.58 -9.93 -9.22
CA ALA A 15 0.42 -10.03 -10.27
C ALA A 15 0.76 -11.50 -10.61
N ALA A 16 0.83 -12.37 -9.60
CA ALA A 16 1.03 -13.81 -9.78
C ALA A 16 -0.11 -14.42 -10.60
N GLU A 17 -1.36 -14.11 -10.25
CA GLU A 17 -2.54 -14.55 -10.99
C GLU A 17 -2.51 -14.07 -12.45
N LEU A 18 -2.18 -12.81 -12.69
CA LEU A 18 -2.10 -12.24 -14.03
C LEU A 18 -0.99 -12.91 -14.86
N ALA A 19 0.17 -13.17 -14.26
CA ALA A 19 1.26 -13.90 -14.92
C ALA A 19 0.87 -15.34 -15.25
N CYS A 20 0.17 -16.03 -14.35
CA CYS A 20 -0.34 -17.39 -14.56
C CYS A 20 -1.39 -17.44 -15.68
N ALA A 21 -2.36 -16.52 -15.66
CA ALA A 21 -3.37 -16.38 -16.70
C ALA A 21 -2.74 -16.13 -18.07
N ARG A 22 -1.72 -15.28 -18.13
CA ARG A 22 -0.98 -15.03 -19.36
C ARG A 22 -0.20 -16.25 -19.84
N ALA A 23 0.48 -16.97 -18.93
CA ALA A 23 1.20 -18.20 -19.28
C ALA A 23 0.29 -19.22 -19.97
N THR A 24 -0.93 -19.36 -19.45
CA THR A 24 -1.97 -20.27 -19.98
C THR A 24 -2.49 -19.84 -21.36
N GLN A 25 -2.38 -18.55 -21.69
CA GLN A 25 -2.78 -17.99 -22.98
C GLN A 25 -1.68 -18.04 -24.04
N GLU A 26 -0.46 -18.45 -23.68
CA GLU A 26 0.62 -18.57 -24.66
C GLU A 26 0.27 -19.65 -25.71
N PRO A 27 0.44 -19.36 -27.02
CA PRO A 27 0.04 -20.27 -28.09
C PRO A 27 0.76 -21.62 -28.06
N ASP A 28 1.99 -21.62 -27.54
CA ASP A 28 2.84 -22.77 -27.37
C ASP A 28 3.29 -22.85 -25.91
N GLN A 29 2.80 -23.88 -25.23
CA GLN A 29 3.08 -24.13 -23.81
C GLN A 29 4.50 -24.66 -23.57
N ASP A 30 5.16 -25.20 -24.61
CA ASP A 30 6.56 -25.64 -24.54
C ASP A 30 7.54 -24.51 -24.87
N SER A 31 7.02 -23.32 -25.18
CA SER A 31 7.85 -22.17 -25.49
C SER A 31 8.60 -21.65 -24.26
N TYR A 32 9.75 -21.04 -24.52
CA TYR A 32 10.52 -20.32 -23.49
C TYR A 32 9.66 -19.29 -22.74
N ASN A 33 8.74 -18.61 -23.46
CA ASN A 33 7.92 -17.56 -22.90
C ASN A 33 6.87 -18.13 -21.92
N ALA A 34 6.23 -19.25 -22.26
CA ALA A 34 5.33 -19.96 -21.36
C ALA A 34 6.06 -20.44 -20.09
N ALA A 35 7.22 -21.09 -20.27
CA ALA A 35 8.04 -21.55 -19.15
C ALA A 35 8.49 -20.40 -18.23
N TRP A 36 8.91 -19.27 -18.80
CA TRP A 36 9.30 -18.08 -18.05
C TRP A 36 8.12 -17.49 -17.26
N LEU A 37 6.94 -17.34 -17.89
CA LEU A 37 5.75 -16.79 -17.22
C LEU A 37 5.26 -17.69 -16.08
N HIS A 38 5.28 -19.02 -16.27
CA HIS A 38 4.94 -19.95 -15.20
C HIS A 38 5.91 -19.85 -14.03
N GLY A 39 7.23 -19.84 -14.30
CA GLY A 39 8.24 -19.67 -13.26
C GLY A 39 8.10 -18.34 -12.52
N TYR A 40 7.83 -17.25 -13.24
CA TYR A 40 7.61 -15.93 -12.67
C TYR A 40 6.34 -15.89 -11.80
N ALA A 41 5.22 -16.43 -12.29
CA ALA A 41 3.97 -16.53 -11.53
C ALA A 41 4.15 -17.32 -10.24
N SER A 42 4.81 -18.49 -10.30
CA SER A 42 5.10 -19.30 -9.11
C SER A 42 6.00 -18.56 -8.11
N ALA A 43 7.01 -17.82 -8.59
CA ALA A 43 7.86 -17.02 -7.72
C ALA A 43 7.08 -15.91 -7.00
N LEU A 44 6.18 -15.22 -7.72
CA LEU A 44 5.33 -14.18 -7.12
C LEU A 44 4.34 -14.78 -6.10
N ALA A 45 3.71 -15.91 -6.41
CA ALA A 45 2.81 -16.59 -5.49
C ALA A 45 3.54 -16.99 -4.19
N ASN A 46 4.72 -17.60 -4.29
CA ASN A 46 5.52 -17.96 -3.12
C ASN A 46 5.90 -16.74 -2.26
N VAL A 47 6.18 -15.59 -2.90
CA VAL A 47 6.47 -14.35 -2.18
C VAL A 47 5.21 -13.80 -1.50
N ALA A 48 4.06 -13.85 -2.16
CA ALA A 48 2.79 -13.44 -1.55
C ALA A 48 2.46 -14.30 -0.32
N ASP A 49 2.53 -15.62 -0.44
CA ASP A 49 2.28 -16.58 0.65
C ASP A 49 3.26 -16.35 1.83
N ALA A 50 4.54 -16.06 1.53
CA ALA A 50 5.52 -15.79 2.57
C ALA A 50 5.30 -14.43 3.28
N LEU A 51 4.63 -13.48 2.63
CA LEU A 51 4.33 -12.16 3.17
C LEU A 51 2.98 -12.09 3.88
N GLU A 52 2.05 -13.00 3.60
CA GLU A 52 0.70 -13.04 4.19
C GLU A 52 0.75 -13.08 5.73
N PRO A 53 1.50 -13.99 6.41
CA PRO A 53 1.54 -14.00 7.88
C PRO A 53 2.12 -12.72 8.48
N ARG A 54 3.04 -12.06 7.77
CA ARG A 54 3.60 -10.79 8.20
C ARG A 54 2.57 -9.68 8.11
N GLN A 55 1.76 -9.69 7.06
CA GLN A 55 0.69 -8.72 6.89
C GLN A 55 -0.39 -8.91 7.97
N GLU A 56 -0.83 -10.14 8.22
CA GLU A 56 -1.77 -10.46 9.29
C GLU A 56 -1.27 -10.01 10.67
N LEU A 57 0.02 -10.23 10.97
CA LEU A 57 0.62 -9.77 12.23
C LEU A 57 0.57 -8.25 12.36
N ILE A 58 0.90 -7.52 11.29
CA ILE A 58 0.87 -6.05 11.29
C ILE A 58 -0.57 -5.57 11.49
N GLU A 59 -1.54 -6.15 10.79
CA GLU A 59 -2.97 -5.84 10.94
C GLU A 59 -3.47 -6.12 12.36
N ALA A 60 -3.03 -7.22 12.98
CA ALA A 60 -3.37 -7.55 14.36
C ALA A 60 -2.78 -6.55 15.38
N ILE A 61 -1.51 -6.15 15.20
CA ILE A 61 -0.86 -5.13 16.05
C ILE A 61 -1.59 -3.80 15.92
N ILE A 62 -1.89 -3.38 14.69
CA ILE A 62 -2.63 -2.16 14.38
C ILE A 62 -4.01 -2.19 15.03
N GLY A 63 -4.76 -3.29 14.86
CA GLY A 63 -6.07 -3.48 15.46
C GLY A 63 -6.01 -3.39 16.99
N TYR A 64 -5.06 -4.08 17.61
CA TYR A 64 -4.85 -4.02 19.06
C TYR A 64 -4.53 -2.59 19.54
N MET A 65 -3.62 -1.88 18.87
CA MET A 65 -3.30 -0.50 19.21
C MET A 65 -4.51 0.43 19.08
N GLY A 66 -5.34 0.21 18.06
CA GLY A 66 -6.59 0.96 17.85
C GLY A 66 -7.65 0.71 18.92
N GLU A 67 -7.65 -0.45 19.57
CA GLU A 67 -8.55 -0.77 20.69
C GLU A 67 -8.04 -0.21 22.03
N GLN A 68 -6.73 -0.12 22.23
CA GLN A 68 -6.13 0.31 23.50
C GLN A 68 -6.02 1.83 23.68
N HIS A 69 -5.98 2.58 22.57
CA HIS A 69 -5.73 4.01 22.60
C HIS A 69 -6.88 4.78 21.97
N ASP A 70 -7.17 5.96 22.50
CA ASP A 70 -8.05 6.88 21.78
C ASP A 70 -7.34 7.42 20.52
N SER A 71 -8.12 8.01 19.61
CA SER A 71 -7.61 8.49 18.32
C SER A 71 -6.46 9.51 18.43
N ALA A 72 -6.39 10.30 19.51
CA ALA A 72 -5.35 11.31 19.69
C ALA A 72 -4.07 10.68 20.22
N GLU A 73 -4.17 9.83 21.24
CA GLU A 73 -3.04 9.07 21.78
C GLU A 73 -2.44 8.13 20.73
N LEU A 74 -3.30 7.45 19.97
CA LEU A 74 -2.87 6.57 18.89
C LEU A 74 -2.13 7.34 17.80
N TYR A 75 -2.64 8.51 17.42
CA TYR A 75 -1.96 9.38 16.46
C TYR A 75 -0.57 9.78 16.95
N ASP A 76 -0.44 10.20 18.22
CA ASP A 76 0.86 10.59 18.78
C ASP A 76 1.84 9.41 18.78
N ILE A 77 1.38 8.19 19.11
CA ILE A 77 2.23 6.99 19.04
C ILE A 77 2.69 6.73 17.59
N LEU A 78 1.77 6.75 16.63
CA LEU A 78 2.10 6.47 15.23
C LEU A 78 2.99 7.56 14.63
N HIS A 79 2.68 8.83 14.89
CA HIS A 79 3.36 9.98 14.28
C HIS A 79 4.68 10.32 14.98
N GLU A 80 4.73 10.33 16.31
CA GLU A 80 5.91 10.75 17.07
C GLU A 80 6.82 9.57 17.41
N ALA A 81 6.29 8.48 17.95
CA ALA A 81 7.11 7.36 18.40
C ALA A 81 7.55 6.45 17.24
N LEU A 82 6.68 6.25 16.25
CA LEU A 82 6.97 5.43 15.07
C LEU A 82 7.35 6.26 13.83
N ALA A 83 7.42 7.58 13.96
CA ALA A 83 7.84 8.52 12.91
C ALA A 83 7.07 8.36 11.58
N MET A 84 5.80 7.96 11.64
CA MET A 84 4.96 7.81 10.44
C MET A 84 4.42 9.16 9.99
N SER A 85 4.33 9.34 8.66
CA SER A 85 3.68 10.53 8.11
C SER A 85 2.16 10.44 8.24
N ASP A 86 1.48 11.60 8.19
CA ASP A 86 0.01 11.66 8.08
C ASP A 86 -0.54 10.79 6.94
N GLN A 87 0.23 10.61 5.85
CA GLN A 87 -0.19 9.79 4.72
C GLN A 87 -0.10 8.30 5.03
N ASP A 88 0.96 7.86 5.71
CA ASP A 88 1.14 6.47 6.12
C ASP A 88 0.04 6.06 7.10
N ILE A 89 -0.27 6.92 8.08
CA ILE A 89 -1.32 6.70 9.08
C ILE A 89 -2.69 6.52 8.42
N LEU A 90 -3.02 7.37 7.43
CA LEU A 90 -4.25 7.24 6.65
C LEU A 90 -4.29 5.95 5.82
N SER A 91 -3.14 5.52 5.27
CA SER A 91 -3.04 4.25 4.53
C SER A 91 -3.24 3.02 5.41
N LEU A 92 -3.00 3.13 6.73
CA LEU A 92 -3.35 2.08 7.69
C LEU A 92 -4.85 2.06 8.07
N GLY A 93 -5.63 3.04 7.61
CA GLY A 93 -7.07 3.13 7.88
C GLY A 93 -7.42 3.92 9.14
N PHE A 94 -6.47 4.65 9.75
CA PHE A 94 -6.74 5.49 10.91
C PHE A 94 -7.09 6.93 10.52
N ASP A 95 -8.04 7.52 11.24
CA ASP A 95 -8.40 8.92 11.10
C ASP A 95 -7.38 9.83 11.79
N LEU A 96 -7.17 11.02 11.22
CA LEU A 96 -6.35 12.05 11.83
C LEU A 96 -7.15 12.83 12.88
N PRO A 97 -6.52 13.32 13.97
CA PRO A 97 -7.19 14.20 14.91
C PRO A 97 -7.72 15.47 14.23
N GLN A 98 -8.91 15.92 14.64
CA GLN A 98 -9.61 17.06 14.03
C GLN A 98 -8.77 18.34 13.96
N CYS A 99 -7.95 18.62 14.98
CA CYS A 99 -7.03 19.76 15.00
C CYS A 99 -5.96 19.69 13.88
N ARG A 100 -5.51 18.48 13.56
CA ARG A 100 -4.54 18.21 12.49
C ARG A 100 -5.18 18.35 11.12
N GLU A 101 -6.41 17.85 10.96
CA GLU A 101 -7.16 18.01 9.71
C GLU A 101 -7.38 19.48 9.35
N GLN A 102 -7.70 20.32 10.33
CA GLN A 102 -7.87 21.76 10.14
C GLN A 102 -6.56 22.41 9.66
N LEU A 103 -5.44 22.13 10.33
CA LEU A 103 -4.13 22.62 9.93
C LEU A 103 -3.75 22.19 8.49
N ARG A 104 -4.10 20.95 8.11
CA ARG A 104 -3.85 20.41 6.77
C ARG A 104 -4.71 21.10 5.70
N ARG A 105 -5.98 21.38 6.02
CA ARG A 105 -6.87 22.17 5.15
C ARG A 105 -6.35 23.59 4.97
N GLU A 106 -5.99 24.27 6.05
CA GLU A 106 -5.44 25.62 6.02
C GLU A 106 -4.16 25.74 5.19
N THR A 107 -3.21 24.81 5.38
CA THR A 107 -1.96 24.79 4.61
C THR A 107 -2.21 24.49 3.13
N SER A 108 -3.17 23.64 2.79
CA SER A 108 -3.56 23.35 1.41
C SER A 108 -4.23 24.56 0.73
N GLU A 109 -5.06 25.31 1.46
CA GLU A 109 -5.71 26.52 0.96
C GLU A 109 -4.73 27.67 0.79
N GLN A 110 -3.76 27.82 1.70
CA GLN A 110 -2.67 28.81 1.55
C GLN A 110 -1.80 28.51 0.32
N LYS A 111 -1.48 27.24 0.04
CA LYS A 111 -0.75 26.85 -1.17
C LYS A 111 -1.53 27.17 -2.45
N LYS A 112 -2.86 26.93 -2.47
CA LYS A 112 -3.72 27.30 -3.61
C LYS A 112 -3.77 28.83 -3.83
N LYS A 113 -3.90 29.61 -2.75
CA LYS A 113 -3.90 31.08 -2.83
C LYS A 113 -2.57 31.66 -3.35
N ARG A 114 -1.44 31.04 -3.01
CA ARG A 114 -0.12 31.45 -3.51
C ARG A 114 0.12 31.02 -4.96
N GLY A 115 -0.39 29.86 -5.39
CA GLY A 115 -0.29 29.39 -6.78
C GLY A 115 -1.05 30.28 -7.78
N ASN A 116 -2.20 30.82 -7.38
CA ASN A 116 -3.02 31.70 -8.22
C ASN A 116 -2.45 33.13 -8.40
N HIS A 117 -1.33 33.46 -7.74
CA HIS A 117 -0.78 34.82 -7.76
C HIS A 117 0.37 35.02 -8.77
N TYR A 118 0.72 33.99 -9.55
CA TYR A 118 1.84 34.04 -10.51
C TYR A 118 1.44 33.92 -12.01
N GLU A 119 0.14 33.94 -12.32
CA GLU A 119 -0.35 34.05 -13.71
C GLU A 119 -1.05 35.40 -13.90
N ARG A 120 -0.27 36.46 -14.12
CA ARG A 120 -0.75 37.70 -14.76
C ARG A 120 0.36 38.44 -15.46
#